data_AF-A0A7K2J5D4-F1
#
_entry.id   AF-A0A7K2J5D4-F1
#
_cell.length_a   1.000
_cell.length_b   1.000
_cell.length_c   1.000
_cell.angle_alpha   90.00
_cell.angle_beta   90.00
_cell.angle_gamma   90.00
#
_symmetry.space_group_name_H-M   'P 1'
#
loop_
_entity.id
_entity.type
_entity.pdbx_description
1 polymer ?
#
loop_
_entity_poly.entity_id
_entity_poly.type
_entity_poly.pdbx_seq_one_letter_code
_entity_poly.pdbx_strand_id
1 'polypeptide(L)'
;PPAAPRPRDGLAGLHHDHVVLVAPSDTPGPDARTLAAELGQAAGCPVTVGAAGPATGPAELPGAHDEAARCLSALRALGHTGSGGAIADLGFIGVLLGDQADLGGYVRRTLGPVLDYDAARSTDLVTTLDAYFAQGASLTRTKTLLHVHVNTVVQRLERIGRLLGPDWNEPPRTLEIQLALRLHRLTQGP
;
A
#
# COMPACT_ATOMS: atom_id res chain seq x y z
N PRO A 1 -18.51 -23.93 -18.55
CA PRO A 1 -18.41 -22.70 -19.38
C PRO A 1 -17.86 -21.53 -18.56
N PRO A 2 -16.77 -20.87 -19.00
CA PRO A 2 -16.31 -19.65 -18.35
C PRO A 2 -17.35 -18.54 -18.54
N ALA A 3 -17.62 -17.78 -17.48
CA ALA A 3 -18.59 -16.69 -17.50
C ALA A 3 -18.10 -15.57 -18.42
N ALA A 4 -18.99 -15.06 -19.29
CA ALA A 4 -18.71 -13.88 -20.09
C ALA A 4 -18.42 -12.68 -19.17
N PRO A 5 -17.49 -11.78 -19.54
CA PRO A 5 -17.22 -10.57 -18.76
C PRO A 5 -18.52 -9.78 -18.59
N ARG A 6 -18.83 -9.38 -17.35
CA ARG A 6 -20.03 -8.58 -17.08
C ARG A 6 -19.85 -7.19 -17.70
N PRO A 7 -20.88 -6.64 -18.37
CA PRO A 7 -20.83 -5.27 -18.81
C PRO A 7 -20.69 -4.38 -17.58
N ARG A 8 -19.60 -3.59 -17.53
CA ARG A 8 -19.46 -2.48 -16.58
C ARG A 8 -19.97 -1.23 -17.25
N ASP A 9 -20.76 -0.44 -16.52
CA ASP A 9 -21.10 0.91 -16.95
C ASP A 9 -19.80 1.73 -17.00
N GLY A 10 -19.38 2.15 -18.18
CA GLY A 10 -18.11 2.84 -18.36
C GLY A 10 -17.77 3.11 -19.83
N LEU A 11 -16.77 3.95 -20.03
CA LEU A 11 -16.24 4.31 -21.35
C LEU A 11 -14.89 3.62 -21.55
N ALA A 12 -14.76 2.86 -22.63
CA ALA A 12 -13.50 2.24 -23.04
C ALA A 12 -12.98 2.88 -24.33
N GLY A 13 -11.67 3.07 -24.44
CA GLY A 13 -11.03 3.63 -25.62
C GLY A 13 -9.55 3.30 -25.68
N LEU A 14 -8.91 3.68 -26.79
CA LEU A 14 -7.46 3.58 -26.97
C LEU A 14 -6.83 4.96 -26.76
N HIS A 15 -5.75 5.00 -26.00
CA HIS A 15 -4.98 6.22 -25.77
C HIS A 15 -3.50 5.88 -25.53
N HIS A 16 -2.59 6.43 -26.33
CA HIS A 16 -1.13 6.19 -26.25
C HIS A 16 -0.76 4.71 -26.08
N ASP A 17 -1.26 3.85 -26.97
CA ASP A 17 -1.08 2.37 -26.98
C ASP A 17 -1.63 1.62 -25.75
N HIS A 18 -2.36 2.30 -24.87
CA HIS A 18 -3.08 1.69 -23.77
C HIS A 18 -4.58 1.60 -24.08
N VAL A 19 -5.18 0.49 -23.66
CA VAL A 19 -6.64 0.41 -23.50
C VAL A 19 -6.98 1.11 -22.20
N VAL A 20 -7.75 2.19 -22.28
CA VAL A 20 -8.18 2.98 -21.12
C VAL A 20 -9.66 2.72 -20.86
N LEU A 21 -9.99 2.45 -19.60
CA LEU A 21 -11.36 2.31 -19.11
C LEU A 21 -11.64 3.37 -18.06
N VAL A 22 -12.68 4.17 -18.27
CA VAL A 22 -13.25 5.07 -17.25
C VAL A 22 -14.54 4.45 -16.78
N ALA A 23 -14.58 4.02 -15.52
CA ALA A 23 -15.75 3.39 -14.92
C ALA A 23 -15.96 3.92 -13.48
N PRO A 24 -17.20 3.95 -12.99
CA PRO A 24 -17.49 4.22 -11.59
C PRO A 24 -16.77 3.20 -10.70
N SER A 25 -16.05 3.67 -9.69
CA SER A 25 -15.34 2.83 -8.73
C SER A 25 -15.07 3.60 -7.44
N ASP A 26 -15.39 2.97 -6.31
CA ASP A 26 -14.93 3.41 -4.98
C ASP A 26 -13.67 2.66 -4.54
N THR A 27 -13.29 1.62 -5.28
CA THR A 27 -12.18 0.70 -4.96
C THR A 27 -11.31 0.40 -6.19
N PRO A 28 -10.54 1.38 -6.71
CA PRO A 28 -9.82 1.22 -7.98
C PRO A 28 -8.85 0.04 -8.01
N GLY A 29 -8.14 -0.22 -6.90
CA GLY A 29 -7.20 -1.34 -6.79
C GLY A 29 -7.85 -2.72 -6.91
N PRO A 30 -8.83 -3.06 -6.04
CA PRO A 30 -9.62 -4.28 -6.19
C PRO A 30 -10.29 -4.42 -7.56
N ASP A 31 -10.87 -3.34 -8.09
CA ASP A 31 -11.54 -3.38 -9.39
C ASP A 31 -10.59 -3.64 -10.55
N ALA A 32 -9.36 -3.13 -10.47
CA ALA A 32 -8.29 -3.41 -11.43
C ALA A 32 -7.87 -4.87 -11.40
N ARG A 33 -7.76 -5.49 -10.21
CA ARG A 33 -7.44 -6.92 -10.07
C ARG A 33 -8.49 -7.79 -10.75
N THR A 34 -9.76 -7.51 -10.50
CA THR A 34 -10.87 -8.22 -11.15
C THR A 34 -10.83 -8.02 -12.66
N LEU A 35 -10.60 -6.79 -13.13
CA LEU A 35 -10.56 -6.48 -14.55
C LEU A 35 -9.40 -7.17 -15.27
N ALA A 36 -8.21 -7.19 -14.66
CA ALA A 36 -7.05 -7.91 -15.19
C ALA A 36 -7.35 -9.41 -15.37
N ALA A 37 -7.98 -10.03 -14.39
CA ALA A 37 -8.37 -11.43 -14.45
C ALA A 37 -9.43 -11.70 -15.55
N GLU A 38 -10.49 -10.89 -15.60
CA GLU A 38 -11.56 -11.04 -16.60
C GLU A 38 -11.05 -10.83 -18.03
N LEU A 39 -10.30 -9.76 -18.27
CA LEU A 39 -9.71 -9.47 -19.58
C LEU A 39 -8.67 -10.50 -19.98
N GLY A 40 -7.85 -10.97 -19.04
CA GLY A 40 -6.86 -12.01 -19.32
C GLY A 40 -7.49 -13.33 -19.74
N GLN A 41 -8.61 -13.71 -19.12
CA GLN A 41 -9.40 -14.88 -19.53
C GLN A 41 -10.02 -14.69 -20.91
N ALA A 42 -10.63 -13.52 -21.18
CA ALA A 42 -11.29 -13.24 -22.44
C ALA A 42 -10.30 -13.14 -23.62
N ALA A 43 -9.13 -12.53 -23.40
CA ALA A 43 -8.10 -12.34 -24.42
C ALA A 43 -7.19 -13.57 -24.62
N GLY A 44 -7.18 -14.52 -23.67
CA GLY A 44 -6.31 -15.68 -23.70
C GLY A 44 -4.82 -15.36 -23.48
N CYS A 45 -4.51 -14.19 -22.92
CA CYS A 45 -3.15 -13.76 -22.60
C CYS A 45 -3.12 -12.94 -21.30
N PRO A 46 -1.97 -12.84 -20.60
CA PRO A 46 -1.88 -12.04 -19.38
C PRO A 46 -2.18 -10.56 -19.66
N VAL A 47 -3.16 -10.01 -18.97
CA VAL A 47 -3.50 -8.57 -19.01
C VAL A 47 -3.12 -7.93 -17.68
N THR A 48 -2.33 -6.86 -17.74
CA THR A 48 -1.96 -6.07 -16.56
C THR A 48 -2.77 -4.78 -16.54
N VAL A 49 -3.33 -4.41 -15.40
CA VAL A 49 -4.20 -3.23 -15.25
C VAL A 49 -3.67 -2.32 -14.14
N GLY A 50 -3.24 -1.11 -14.49
CA GLY A 50 -3.02 -0.05 -13.51
C GLY A 50 -4.29 0.81 -13.38
N ALA A 51 -4.68 1.13 -12.15
CA ALA A 51 -5.83 1.98 -11.86
C ALA A 51 -5.46 3.16 -10.95
N ALA A 52 -6.31 4.18 -10.99
CA ALA A 52 -6.23 5.39 -10.19
C ALA A 52 -7.63 5.96 -9.94
N GLY A 53 -7.70 6.96 -9.06
CA GLY A 53 -8.94 7.63 -8.67
C GLY A 53 -9.36 7.33 -7.23
N PRO A 54 -10.62 7.63 -6.87
CA PRO A 54 -11.68 8.12 -7.75
C PRO A 54 -11.45 9.54 -8.25
N ALA A 55 -11.81 9.81 -9.50
CA ALA A 55 -11.88 11.15 -10.09
C ALA A 55 -13.34 11.64 -10.06
N THR A 56 -13.58 12.85 -9.56
CA THR A 56 -14.94 13.38 -9.36
C THR A 56 -15.48 14.15 -10.58
N GLY A 57 -14.65 14.40 -11.59
CA GLY A 57 -15.07 15.04 -12.83
C GLY A 57 -14.04 15.00 -13.95
N PRO A 58 -14.41 15.47 -15.17
CA PRO A 58 -13.57 15.37 -16.36
C PRO A 58 -12.20 16.04 -16.24
N ALA A 59 -12.10 17.11 -15.45
CA ALA A 59 -10.86 17.85 -15.24
C ALA A 59 -9.78 17.04 -14.49
N GLU A 60 -10.19 16.04 -13.70
CA GLU A 60 -9.28 15.17 -12.93
C GLU A 60 -8.83 13.95 -13.74
N LEU A 61 -9.49 13.65 -14.86
CA LEU A 61 -9.19 12.47 -15.69
C LEU A 61 -7.75 12.42 -16.23
N PRO A 62 -7.13 13.53 -16.68
CA PRO A 62 -5.73 13.50 -17.11
C PRO A 62 -4.79 13.05 -15.98
N GLY A 63 -4.97 13.60 -14.77
CA GLY A 63 -4.16 13.23 -13.61
C GLY A 63 -4.37 11.77 -13.19
N ALA A 64 -5.63 11.31 -13.19
CA ALA A 64 -5.95 9.91 -12.91
C ALA A 64 -5.36 8.97 -13.98
N HIS A 65 -5.40 9.34 -15.25
CA HIS A 65 -4.77 8.56 -16.32
C HIS A 65 -3.26 8.45 -16.12
N ASP A 66 -2.57 9.56 -15.83
CA ASP A 66 -1.12 9.54 -15.60
C ASP A 66 -0.75 8.69 -14.39
N GLU A 67 -1.55 8.75 -13.32
CA GLU A 67 -1.39 7.88 -12.15
C GLU A 67 -1.60 6.40 -12.48
N ALA A 68 -2.65 6.06 -13.23
CA ALA A 68 -2.92 4.70 -13.67
C ALA A 68 -1.79 4.15 -14.57
N ALA A 69 -1.23 4.98 -15.46
CA ALA A 69 -0.11 4.62 -16.31
C ALA A 69 1.19 4.39 -15.51
N ARG A 70 1.45 5.21 -14.47
CA ARG A 70 2.55 4.98 -13.53
C ARG A 70 2.37 3.69 -12.75
N CYS A 71 1.16 3.42 -12.26
CA CYS A 71 0.83 2.16 -11.59
C CYS A 71 1.08 0.95 -12.51
N LEU A 72 0.61 1.00 -13.76
CA LEU A 72 0.82 -0.06 -14.75
C LEU A 72 2.33 -0.31 -15.01
N SER A 73 3.10 0.77 -15.17
CA SER A 73 4.56 0.68 -15.36
C SER A 73 5.25 0.05 -14.15
N ALA A 74 4.82 0.41 -12.94
CA ALA A 74 5.33 -0.15 -11.70
C ALA A 74 5.03 -1.65 -11.56
N LEU A 75 3.79 -2.06 -11.82
CA LEU A 75 3.39 -3.46 -11.82
C LEU A 75 4.25 -4.29 -12.77
N ARG A 76 4.53 -3.78 -13.97
CA ARG A 76 5.42 -4.43 -14.94
C ARG A 76 6.86 -4.52 -14.45
N ALA A 77 7.41 -3.43 -13.91
CA ALA A 77 8.78 -3.41 -13.38
C ALA A 77 8.98 -4.37 -12.20
N LEU A 78 7.94 -4.57 -11.39
CA LEU A 78 7.92 -5.52 -10.27
C LEU A 78 7.62 -6.96 -10.70
N GLY A 79 7.46 -7.23 -12.00
CA GLY A 79 7.15 -8.57 -12.52
C GLY A 79 5.72 -9.04 -12.25
N HIS A 80 4.80 -8.16 -11.86
CA HIS A 80 3.40 -8.47 -11.58
C HIS A 80 2.55 -8.49 -12.87
N THR A 81 3.09 -9.09 -13.93
CA THR A 81 2.41 -9.22 -15.22
C THR A 81 1.18 -10.12 -15.11
N GLY A 82 0.05 -9.71 -15.68
CA GLY A 82 -1.22 -10.45 -15.57
C GLY A 82 -2.02 -10.14 -14.29
N SER A 83 -1.63 -9.11 -13.53
CA SER A 83 -2.32 -8.65 -12.33
C SER A 83 -2.83 -7.21 -12.48
N GLY A 84 -3.70 -6.80 -11.57
CA GLY A 84 -4.19 -5.43 -11.47
C GLY A 84 -3.88 -4.79 -10.12
N GLY A 85 -3.88 -3.46 -10.07
CA GLY A 85 -3.77 -2.72 -8.83
C GLY A 85 -3.81 -1.22 -9.02
N ALA A 86 -3.76 -0.50 -7.91
CA ALA A 86 -3.57 0.95 -7.85
C ALA A 86 -2.24 1.29 -7.14
N ILE A 87 -1.78 2.55 -7.24
CA ILE A 87 -0.55 3.00 -6.55
C ILE A 87 -0.57 2.67 -5.05
N ALA A 88 -1.74 2.79 -4.41
CA ALA A 88 -1.93 2.48 -2.99
C ALA A 88 -1.63 1.01 -2.63
N ASP A 89 -1.76 0.09 -3.59
CA ASP A 89 -1.48 -1.35 -3.42
C ASP A 89 0.03 -1.68 -3.50
N LEU A 90 0.87 -0.76 -4.02
CA LEU A 90 2.29 -1.00 -4.29
C LEU A 90 3.21 -0.75 -3.09
N GLY A 91 2.65 -0.61 -1.90
CA GLY A 91 3.41 -0.35 -0.68
C GLY A 91 4.28 0.91 -0.82
N PHE A 92 5.57 0.79 -0.49
CA PHE A 92 6.50 1.92 -0.54
C PHE A 92 6.87 2.36 -1.97
N ILE A 93 6.77 1.46 -2.95
CA ILE A 93 7.06 1.79 -4.35
C ILE A 93 6.06 2.81 -4.87
N GLY A 94 4.80 2.75 -4.42
CA GLY A 94 3.80 3.77 -4.74
C GLY A 94 4.16 5.17 -4.23
N VAL A 95 4.88 5.27 -3.11
CA VAL A 95 5.37 6.55 -2.57
C VAL A 95 6.49 7.13 -3.44
N LEU A 96 7.40 6.30 -3.95
CA LEU A 96 8.53 6.75 -4.78
C LEU A 96 8.11 7.16 -6.20
N LEU A 97 7.00 6.61 -6.69
CA LEU A 97 6.54 6.81 -8.06
C LEU A 97 5.45 7.89 -8.21
N GLY A 98 4.97 8.50 -7.13
CA GLY A 98 3.94 9.54 -7.18
C GLY A 98 4.51 10.96 -7.23
N ASP A 99 4.03 11.79 -8.17
CA ASP A 99 4.29 13.25 -8.23
C ASP A 99 3.71 13.99 -6.99
N GLN A 100 2.67 13.42 -6.39
CA GLN A 100 2.02 13.84 -5.14
C GLN A 100 2.00 12.62 -4.21
N ALA A 101 3.16 12.22 -3.71
CA ALA A 101 3.26 11.04 -2.85
C ALA A 101 2.32 11.17 -1.64
N ASP A 102 1.29 10.33 -1.56
CA ASP A 102 0.39 10.24 -0.40
C ASP A 102 1.11 9.56 0.77
N LEU A 103 2.02 10.33 1.40
CA LEU A 103 2.81 9.88 2.55
C LEU A 103 1.90 9.53 3.74
N GLY A 104 0.83 10.30 3.93
CA GLY A 104 -0.14 10.09 5.00
C GLY A 104 -0.87 8.76 4.85
N GLY A 105 -1.40 8.47 3.66
CA GLY A 105 -2.04 7.20 3.39
C GLY A 105 -1.07 6.03 3.41
N TYR A 106 0.19 6.20 3.00
CA TYR A 106 1.20 5.14 3.17
C TYR A 106 1.46 4.82 4.64
N VAL A 107 1.69 5.84 5.47
CA VAL A 107 1.81 5.67 6.93
C VAL A 107 0.58 4.97 7.49
N ARG A 108 -0.61 5.39 7.04
CA ARG A 108 -1.88 4.84 7.51
C ARG A 108 -2.08 3.38 7.10
N ARG A 109 -1.73 2.99 5.88
CA ARG A 109 -1.82 1.58 5.42
C ARG A 109 -0.82 0.68 6.15
N THR A 110 0.38 1.18 6.44
CA THR A 110 1.45 0.37 7.03
C THR A 110 1.38 0.30 8.56
N LEU A 111 1.08 1.42 9.22
CA LEU A 111 1.11 1.54 10.70
C LEU A 111 -0.28 1.77 11.32
N GLY A 112 -1.33 1.92 10.51
CA GLY A 112 -2.69 2.25 10.96
C GLY A 112 -3.18 1.38 12.12
N PRO A 113 -3.10 0.04 12.06
CA PRO A 113 -3.52 -0.82 13.16
C PRO A 113 -2.79 -0.57 14.47
N VAL A 114 -1.50 -0.18 14.42
CA VAL A 114 -0.70 0.12 15.61
C VAL A 114 -1.01 1.52 16.14
N LEU A 115 -1.14 2.50 15.24
CA LEU A 115 -1.53 3.88 15.58
C LEU A 115 -2.91 3.93 16.26
N ASP A 116 -3.89 3.21 15.72
CA ASP A 116 -5.22 3.11 16.31
C ASP A 116 -5.20 2.47 17.68
N TYR A 117 -4.38 1.43 17.84
CA TYR A 117 -4.25 0.73 19.11
C TYR A 117 -3.63 1.64 20.18
N ASP A 118 -2.56 2.37 19.84
CA ASP A 118 -1.92 3.34 20.73
C ASP A 118 -2.89 4.45 21.12
N ALA A 119 -3.65 5.00 20.16
CA ALA A 119 -4.66 6.02 20.44
C ALA A 119 -5.79 5.51 21.35
N ALA A 120 -6.28 4.28 21.11
CA ALA A 120 -7.41 3.72 21.85
C ALA A 120 -7.04 3.21 23.25
N ARG A 121 -5.79 2.80 23.47
CA ARG A 121 -5.33 2.18 24.73
C ARG A 121 -4.22 2.95 25.44
N SER A 122 -3.86 4.13 24.93
CA SER A 122 -2.77 4.96 25.46
C SER A 122 -1.48 4.16 25.68
N THR A 123 -1.08 3.40 24.65
CA THR A 123 0.18 2.63 24.65
C THR A 123 1.25 3.30 23.79
N ASP A 124 2.50 2.86 23.89
CA ASP A 124 3.63 3.36 23.09
C ASP A 124 4.19 2.29 22.14
N LEU A 125 3.32 1.57 21.43
CA LEU A 125 3.75 0.52 20.50
C LEU A 125 4.55 1.11 19.33
N VAL A 126 4.11 2.23 18.74
CA VAL A 126 4.85 2.90 17.66
C VAL A 126 6.23 3.35 18.13
N THR A 127 6.34 3.96 19.31
CA THR A 127 7.63 4.34 19.92
C THR A 127 8.51 3.13 20.18
N THR A 128 7.92 2.02 20.63
CA THR A 128 8.66 0.78 20.86
C THR A 128 9.20 0.20 19.56
N LEU A 129 8.42 0.24 18.49
CA LEU A 129 8.80 -0.24 17.17
C LEU A 129 9.91 0.62 16.55
N ASP A 130 9.82 1.94 16.64
CA ASP A 130 10.88 2.87 16.20
C ASP A 130 12.19 2.65 16.96
N ALA A 131 12.13 2.57 18.29
CA ALA A 131 13.29 2.25 19.13
C ALA A 131 13.88 0.88 18.78
N TYR A 132 13.04 -0.13 18.54
CA TYR A 132 13.48 -1.47 18.18
C TYR A 132 14.30 -1.50 16.90
N PHE A 133 13.79 -0.88 15.83
CA PHE A 133 14.52 -0.80 14.57
C PHE A 133 15.74 0.11 14.65
N ALA A 134 15.66 1.27 15.33
CA ALA A 134 16.79 2.16 15.56
C ALA A 134 17.95 1.47 16.32
N GLN A 135 17.64 0.47 17.14
CA GLN A 135 18.61 -0.34 17.85
C GLN A 135 18.98 -1.65 17.13
N GLY A 136 18.73 -1.75 15.82
CA GLY A 136 19.12 -2.89 14.99
C GLY A 136 18.38 -4.17 15.36
N ALA A 137 17.08 -4.06 15.68
CA ALA A 137 16.23 -5.18 16.08
C ALA A 137 16.70 -5.91 17.36
N SER A 138 17.43 -5.21 18.25
CA SER A 138 17.96 -5.77 19.49
C SER A 138 17.05 -5.47 20.69
N LEU A 139 16.43 -6.50 21.27
CA LEU A 139 15.60 -6.39 22.48
C LEU A 139 16.36 -5.74 23.65
N THR A 140 17.60 -6.16 23.87
CA THR A 140 18.44 -5.68 24.98
C THR A 140 18.79 -4.20 24.82
N ARG A 141 19.08 -3.74 23.60
CA ARG A 141 19.36 -2.32 23.38
C ARG A 141 18.08 -1.48 23.44
N THR A 142 16.98 -2.02 22.94
CA THR A 142 15.65 -1.38 22.97
C THR A 142 15.16 -1.16 24.39
N LYS A 143 15.27 -2.18 25.26
CA LYS A 143 14.85 -2.06 26.67
C LYS A 143 15.61 -0.94 27.38
N THR A 144 16.92 -0.82 27.11
CA THR A 144 17.79 0.18 27.72
C THR A 144 17.42 1.57 27.23
N LEU A 145 17.19 1.73 25.92
CA LEU A 145 16.78 3.01 25.34
C LEU A 145 15.42 3.49 25.89
N LEU A 146 14.46 2.56 26.00
CA LEU A 146 13.11 2.87 26.47
C LEU A 146 12.98 2.89 28.00
N HIS A 147 14.04 2.53 28.74
CA HIS A 147 14.01 2.40 30.20
C HIS A 147 12.89 1.47 30.71
N VAL A 148 12.63 0.38 30.00
CA VAL A 148 11.62 -0.62 30.36
C VAL A 148 12.24 -2.00 30.59
N HIS A 149 11.48 -2.91 31.18
CA HIS A 149 11.89 -4.30 31.31
C HIS A 149 11.88 -5.01 29.94
N VAL A 150 12.79 -5.98 29.73
CA VAL A 150 12.86 -6.73 28.46
C VAL A 150 11.54 -7.43 28.13
N ASN A 151 10.87 -7.98 29.13
CA ASN A 151 9.56 -8.62 28.97
C ASN A 151 8.51 -7.63 28.44
N THR A 152 8.58 -6.36 28.83
CA THR A 152 7.68 -5.33 28.29
C THR A 152 7.93 -5.10 26.81
N VAL A 153 9.20 -5.06 26.36
CA VAL A 153 9.53 -4.98 24.94
C VAL A 153 8.98 -6.18 24.17
N VAL A 154 9.21 -7.40 24.70
CA VAL A 154 8.70 -8.64 24.09
C VAL A 154 7.18 -8.60 23.95
N GLN A 155 6.45 -8.29 25.02
CA GLN A 155 4.99 -8.21 25.01
C GLN A 155 4.46 -7.16 24.02
N ARG A 156 5.13 -6.01 23.92
CA ARG A 156 4.78 -4.95 22.96
C ARG A 156 5.01 -5.41 21.53
N LEU A 157 6.14 -6.08 21.23
CA LEU A 157 6.42 -6.63 19.90
C LEU A 157 5.48 -7.78 19.52
N GLU A 158 5.12 -8.66 20.45
CA GLU A 158 4.09 -9.69 20.23
C GLU A 158 2.72 -9.07 19.94
N ARG A 159 2.37 -7.96 20.60
CA ARG A 159 1.15 -7.22 20.29
C ARG A 159 1.23 -6.60 18.90
N ILE A 160 2.36 -6.02 18.52
CA ILE A 160 2.58 -5.46 17.17
C ILE A 160 2.42 -6.55 16.11
N GLY A 161 3.01 -7.74 16.30
CA GLY A 161 2.83 -8.86 15.37
C GLY A 161 1.37 -9.31 15.24
N ARG A 162 0.58 -9.25 16.31
CA ARG A 162 -0.87 -9.51 16.24
C ARG A 162 -1.66 -8.44 15.48
N LEU A 163 -1.14 -7.20 15.39
CA LEU A 163 -1.79 -6.09 14.71
C LEU A 163 -1.38 -5.99 13.23
N LEU A 164 -0.11 -6.26 12.92
CA LEU A 164 0.47 -6.08 11.59
C LEU A 164 0.54 -7.37 10.75
N GLY A 165 0.35 -8.54 11.38
CA GLY A 165 0.49 -9.84 10.75
C GLY A 165 1.76 -10.58 11.18
N PRO A 166 1.80 -11.92 11.03
CA PRO A 166 2.91 -12.76 11.51
C PRO A 166 4.24 -12.51 10.77
N ASP A 167 4.19 -11.95 9.57
CA ASP A 167 5.30 -11.66 8.66
C ASP A 167 5.88 -10.25 8.84
N TRP A 168 5.40 -9.46 9.82
CA TRP A 168 5.80 -8.07 10.00
C TRP A 168 7.32 -7.86 10.16
N ASN A 169 8.03 -8.88 10.65
CA ASN A 169 9.47 -8.85 10.89
C ASN A 169 10.31 -9.47 9.75
N GLU A 170 9.69 -9.84 8.62
CA GLU A 170 10.40 -10.30 7.43
C GLU A 170 11.09 -9.13 6.69
N PRO A 171 12.18 -9.36 5.93
CA PRO A 171 12.96 -8.28 5.33
C PRO A 171 12.17 -7.27 4.47
N PRO A 172 11.22 -7.70 3.59
CA PRO A 172 10.42 -6.75 2.81
C PRO A 172 9.52 -5.87 3.69
N ARG A 173 8.86 -6.48 4.69
CA ARG A 173 7.92 -5.80 5.58
C ARG A 173 8.62 -4.87 6.56
N THR A 174 9.78 -5.27 7.08
CA THR A 174 10.59 -4.43 7.98
C THR A 174 11.11 -3.17 7.28
N LEU A 175 11.43 -3.22 5.98
CA LEU A 175 11.78 -2.03 5.20
C LEU A 175 10.59 -1.06 5.10
N GLU A 176 9.41 -1.57 4.76
CA GLU A 176 8.18 -0.78 4.66
C GLU A 176 7.83 -0.11 5.98
N ILE A 177 7.87 -0.87 7.08
CA ILE A 177 7.58 -0.37 8.42
C ILE A 177 8.60 0.71 8.84
N GLN A 178 9.90 0.50 8.60
CA GLN A 178 10.92 1.50 8.91
C GLN A 178 10.73 2.79 8.12
N LEU A 179 10.35 2.71 6.85
CA LEU A 179 10.05 3.89 6.04
C LEU A 179 8.81 4.61 6.59
N ALA A 180 7.73 3.89 6.87
CA ALA A 180 6.51 4.45 7.44
C ALA A 180 6.77 5.16 8.77
N LEU A 181 7.60 4.58 9.66
CA LEU A 181 8.00 5.22 10.92
C LEU A 181 8.76 6.53 10.67
N ARG A 182 9.66 6.55 9.69
CA ARG A 182 10.43 7.75 9.34
C ARG A 182 9.54 8.85 8.77
N LEU A 183 8.60 8.50 7.90
CA LEU A 183 7.60 9.42 7.34
C LEU A 183 6.63 9.93 8.41
N HIS A 184 6.21 9.08 9.34
CA HIS A 184 5.35 9.47 10.45
C HIS A 184 6.03 10.55 11.31
N ARG A 185 7.31 10.39 11.66
CA ARG A 185 8.05 11.43 12.40
C ARG A 185 8.14 12.76 11.67
N LEU A 186 8.34 12.74 10.34
CA LEU A 186 8.42 13.95 9.53
C LEU A 186 7.08 14.69 9.46
N THR A 187 5.97 13.96 9.46
CA THR A 187 4.61 14.52 9.38
C THR A 187 4.06 15.00 10.73
N GLN A 188 4.61 14.52 11.86
CA GLN A 188 4.23 15.00 13.19
C GLN A 188 4.90 16.33 13.59
N GLY A 189 5.90 16.81 12.83
CA GLY A 189 6.68 18.00 13.19
C GLY A 189 7.52 17.80 14.47
N PRO A 190 8.50 18.68 14.74
CA PRO A 190 9.17 18.71 16.05
C PRO A 190 8.24 19.14 17.18
#